data_AF-A0A0W0ZHW9-F1
#
_entry.id   AF-A0A0W0ZHW9-F1
#
_cell.length_a   1.000
_cell.length_b   1.000
_cell.length_c   1.000
_cell.angle_alpha   90.00
_cell.angle_beta   90.00
_cell.angle_gamma   90.00
#
_symmetry.space_group_name_H-M   'P 1'
#
loop_
_entity.id
_entity.type
_entity.pdbx_description
1 polymer ?
#
loop_
_entity_poly.entity_id
_entity_poly.type
_entity_poly.pdbx_seq_one_letter_code
_entity_poly.pdbx_strand_id
1 'polypeptide(L)'
;MWYVEIMSKLLQVLPTENREDGKIFLNNLFFHAGMVTGPQTEIEFVLGLIEKSFLKFEENAPGSVALSEFCKHIFGLMLLYSKSSTDNAIWNEDFIPALEQGQMTRFLIEDAKERAKTPLLRLLRDIEMDAIASLNHKVDINFAHLRLIFNKYGTEKTAQFFFKIYATELDNEDCNEGFKQLVQDAKTFVEKQPPIVPQPSLAKSRRLSIFQSITEHRDKTVAKHEDLKIQHQ
;
A
#
# COMPACT_ATOMS: atom_id res chain seq x y z
N MET A 1 2.29 -4.44 1.71
CA MET A 1 1.71 -3.33 0.93
C MET A 1 1.49 -2.13 1.85
N TRP A 2 1.48 -0.88 1.34
CA TRP A 2 1.37 0.32 2.20
C TRP A 2 0.10 0.30 3.08
N TYR A 3 -1.01 -0.20 2.54
CA TYR A 3 -2.28 -0.27 3.27
C TYR A 3 -2.26 -1.26 4.44
N VAL A 4 -1.47 -2.33 4.35
CA VAL A 4 -1.27 -3.26 5.47
C VAL A 4 -0.53 -2.57 6.61
N GLU A 5 0.45 -1.71 6.30
CA GLU A 5 1.21 -0.97 7.31
C GLU A 5 0.31 0.01 8.09
N ILE A 6 -0.64 0.65 7.42
CA ILE A 6 -1.65 1.53 8.03
C ILE A 6 -2.64 0.70 8.86
N MET A 7 -3.25 -0.34 8.28
CA MET A 7 -4.21 -1.19 8.97
C MET A 7 -3.61 -1.88 10.21
N SER A 8 -2.31 -2.21 10.18
CA SER A 8 -1.60 -2.79 11.32
C SER A 8 -1.60 -1.91 12.57
N LYS A 9 -1.87 -0.60 12.44
CA LYS A 9 -2.01 0.31 13.59
C LYS A 9 -3.23 -0.01 14.43
N LEU A 10 -4.28 -0.56 13.84
CA LEU A 10 -5.48 -0.97 14.56
C LEU A 10 -5.25 -2.22 15.42
N LEU A 11 -4.19 -3.00 15.20
CA LEU A 11 -3.91 -4.21 16.00
C LEU A 11 -3.74 -3.92 17.50
N GLN A 12 -3.47 -2.67 17.89
CA GLN A 12 -3.39 -2.28 19.30
C GLN A 12 -4.70 -2.49 20.07
N VAL A 13 -5.86 -2.44 19.39
CA VAL A 13 -7.19 -2.63 20.00
C VAL A 13 -7.44 -4.09 20.40
N LEU A 14 -6.66 -5.02 19.85
CA LEU A 14 -6.70 -6.43 20.19
C LEU A 14 -5.89 -6.72 21.47
N PRO A 15 -6.31 -7.71 22.28
CA PRO A 15 -5.49 -8.30 23.33
C PRO A 15 -4.12 -8.70 22.79
N THR A 16 -3.08 -8.56 23.60
CA THR A 16 -1.68 -8.72 23.17
C THR A 16 -1.44 -10.10 22.55
N GLU A 17 -2.03 -11.13 23.14
CA GLU A 17 -2.00 -12.53 22.69
C GLU A 17 -2.61 -12.74 21.29
N ASN A 18 -3.54 -11.89 20.87
CA ASN A 18 -4.27 -12.01 19.61
C ASN A 18 -3.70 -11.13 18.48
N ARG A 19 -2.68 -10.30 18.76
CA ARG A 19 -2.15 -9.33 17.78
C ARG A 19 -1.48 -9.99 16.59
N GLU A 20 -0.77 -11.09 16.82
CA GLU A 20 -0.13 -11.82 15.72
C GLU A 20 -1.18 -12.49 14.84
N ASP A 21 -2.23 -13.08 15.43
CA ASP A 21 -3.35 -13.63 14.67
C ASP A 21 -4.10 -12.56 13.86
N GLY A 22 -4.32 -11.38 14.44
CA GLY A 22 -4.90 -10.23 13.71
C GLY A 22 -4.02 -9.79 12.54
N LYS A 23 -2.69 -9.80 12.70
CA LYS A 23 -1.74 -9.50 11.62
C LYS A 23 -1.75 -10.56 10.52
N ILE A 24 -1.77 -11.84 10.89
CA ILE A 24 -1.88 -12.95 9.94
C ILE A 24 -3.19 -12.82 9.15
N PHE A 25 -4.30 -12.53 9.84
CA PHE A 25 -5.59 -12.29 9.20
C PHE A 25 -5.52 -11.13 8.19
N LEU A 26 -4.99 -9.96 8.56
CA LEU A 26 -4.86 -8.82 7.65
C LEU A 26 -4.02 -9.15 6.41
N ASN A 27 -2.91 -9.86 6.58
CA ASN A 27 -2.07 -10.28 5.46
C ASN A 27 -2.83 -11.23 4.53
N ASN A 28 -3.51 -12.24 5.09
CA ASN A 28 -4.29 -13.21 4.32
C ASN A 28 -5.47 -12.53 3.60
N LEU A 29 -6.16 -11.60 4.25
CA LEU A 29 -7.26 -10.84 3.68
C LEU A 29 -6.83 -10.16 2.38
N PHE A 30 -5.78 -9.34 2.43
CA PHE A 30 -5.34 -8.60 1.25
C PHE A 30 -4.63 -9.47 0.21
N PHE A 31 -3.96 -10.55 0.63
CA PHE A 31 -3.36 -11.50 -0.30
C PHE A 31 -4.43 -12.24 -1.11
N HIS A 32 -5.51 -12.68 -0.45
CA HIS A 32 -6.58 -13.42 -1.11
C HIS A 32 -7.67 -12.54 -1.71
N ALA A 33 -7.73 -11.24 -1.40
CA ALA A 33 -8.67 -10.32 -2.03
C ALA A 33 -8.55 -10.30 -3.55
N GLY A 34 -7.32 -10.33 -4.08
CA GLY A 34 -7.07 -10.37 -5.53
C GLY A 34 -7.58 -11.65 -6.22
N MET A 35 -7.94 -12.70 -5.48
CA MET A 35 -8.61 -13.88 -6.04
C MET A 35 -10.07 -13.60 -6.41
N VAL A 36 -10.69 -12.62 -5.74
CA VAL A 36 -12.11 -12.28 -5.91
C VAL A 36 -12.26 -11.05 -6.80
N THR A 37 -11.47 -10.01 -6.56
CA THR A 37 -11.54 -8.75 -7.31
C THR A 37 -10.71 -8.77 -8.60
N GLY A 38 -9.90 -9.82 -8.81
CA GLY A 38 -8.99 -9.91 -9.95
C GLY A 38 -7.71 -9.07 -9.77
N PRO A 39 -6.87 -9.00 -10.81
CA PRO A 39 -5.52 -8.41 -10.74
C PRO A 39 -5.50 -6.89 -10.55
N GLN A 40 -6.61 -6.21 -10.82
CA GLN A 40 -6.76 -4.76 -10.66
C GLN A 40 -7.81 -4.49 -9.58
N THR A 41 -7.40 -4.61 -8.33
CA THR A 41 -8.24 -4.16 -7.22
C THR A 41 -8.33 -2.64 -7.24
N GLU A 42 -9.54 -2.12 -7.35
CA GLU A 42 -9.81 -0.68 -7.35
C GLU A 42 -9.36 -0.01 -6.04
N ILE A 43 -8.94 1.25 -6.12
CA ILE A 43 -8.38 1.95 -4.96
C ILE A 43 -9.44 2.23 -3.90
N GLU A 44 -10.70 2.44 -4.32
CA GLU A 44 -11.89 2.60 -3.50
C GLU A 44 -12.06 1.42 -2.55
N PHE A 45 -11.75 0.20 -3.00
CA PHE A 45 -11.78 -0.98 -2.13
C PHE A 45 -10.84 -0.79 -0.94
N VAL A 46 -9.59 -0.43 -1.21
CA VAL A 46 -8.58 -0.27 -0.16
C VAL A 46 -8.93 0.91 0.76
N LEU A 47 -9.35 2.03 0.17
CA LEU A 47 -9.69 3.24 0.90
C LEU A 47 -10.92 3.07 1.79
N GLY A 48 -11.96 2.40 1.28
CA GLY A 48 -13.15 2.06 2.05
C GLY A 48 -12.85 1.14 3.22
N LEU A 49 -12.01 0.11 3.02
CA LEU A 49 -11.58 -0.77 4.09
C LEU A 49 -10.83 -0.01 5.19
N ILE A 50 -9.88 0.85 4.82
CA ILE A 50 -9.12 1.64 5.80
C ILE A 50 -10.05 2.57 6.57
N GLU A 51 -10.80 3.41 5.86
CA GLU A 51 -11.62 4.45 6.48
C GLU A 51 -12.62 3.86 7.46
N LYS A 52 -13.40 2.86 7.03
CA LYS A 52 -14.44 2.26 7.87
C LYS A 52 -13.87 1.45 9.03
N SER A 53 -12.73 0.79 8.85
CA SER A 53 -12.08 0.06 9.95
C SER A 53 -11.57 1.01 11.03
N PHE A 54 -10.97 2.13 10.65
CA PHE A 54 -10.57 3.16 11.62
C PHE A 54 -11.79 3.78 12.29
N LEU A 55 -12.84 4.10 11.52
CA LEU A 55 -14.06 4.67 12.08
C LEU A 55 -14.67 3.79 13.17
N LYS A 56 -14.59 2.45 13.02
CA LYS A 56 -15.08 1.53 14.04
C LYS A 56 -14.16 1.40 15.25
N PHE A 57 -12.85 1.39 15.04
CA PHE A 57 -11.90 0.90 16.05
C PHE A 57 -10.93 1.94 16.62
N GLU A 58 -10.80 3.12 16.02
CA GLU A 58 -9.73 4.06 16.41
C GLU A 58 -9.89 4.66 17.82
N GLU A 59 -11.12 4.72 18.31
CA GLU A 59 -11.46 5.20 19.66
C GLU A 59 -11.48 4.08 20.72
N ASN A 60 -11.36 2.82 20.31
CA ASN A 60 -11.36 1.70 21.24
C ASN A 60 -10.09 1.68 22.09
N ALA A 61 -10.25 1.34 23.36
CA ALA A 61 -9.13 1.17 24.27
C ALA A 61 -8.22 0.01 23.79
N PRO A 62 -6.90 0.10 23.99
CA PRO A 62 -6.00 -1.02 23.70
C PRO A 62 -6.43 -2.31 24.41
N GLY A 63 -6.45 -3.43 23.69
CA GLY A 63 -6.86 -4.72 24.24
C GLY A 63 -8.35 -4.93 24.48
N SER A 64 -9.22 -3.99 24.08
CA SER A 64 -10.66 -4.05 24.39
C SER A 64 -11.51 -4.81 23.37
N VAL A 65 -10.99 -5.11 22.18
CA VAL A 65 -11.76 -5.70 21.08
C VAL A 65 -11.41 -7.16 20.90
N ALA A 66 -12.41 -8.03 20.82
CA ALA A 66 -12.21 -9.45 20.54
C ALA A 66 -11.68 -9.66 19.12
N LEU A 67 -10.84 -10.69 18.93
CA LEU A 67 -10.26 -11.00 17.63
C LEU A 67 -11.34 -11.28 16.58
N SER A 68 -12.38 -12.04 16.93
CA SER A 68 -13.48 -12.33 15.99
C SER A 68 -14.30 -11.12 15.62
N GLU A 69 -14.52 -10.18 16.54
CA GLU A 69 -15.21 -8.93 16.23
C GLU A 69 -14.42 -8.09 15.23
N PHE A 70 -13.11 -7.93 15.47
CA PHE A 70 -12.20 -7.24 14.57
C PHE A 70 -12.18 -7.87 13.19
N CYS A 71 -11.96 -9.19 13.12
CA CYS A 71 -11.87 -9.91 11.86
C CYS A 71 -13.19 -9.94 11.10
N LYS A 72 -14.33 -10.16 11.76
CA LYS A 72 -15.66 -10.14 11.12
C LYS A 72 -15.97 -8.78 10.52
N HIS A 73 -15.67 -7.69 11.24
CA HIS A 73 -15.94 -6.36 10.70
C HIS A 73 -15.12 -6.08 9.44
N ILE A 74 -13.80 -6.29 9.51
CA ILE A 74 -12.91 -6.02 8.37
C ILE A 74 -13.22 -6.96 7.20
N PHE A 75 -13.53 -8.23 7.47
CA PHE A 75 -13.95 -9.16 6.44
C PHE A 75 -15.29 -8.74 5.81
N GLY A 76 -16.23 -8.25 6.61
CA GLY A 76 -17.49 -7.70 6.10
C GLY A 76 -17.27 -6.48 5.20
N LEU A 77 -16.35 -5.58 5.56
CA LEU A 77 -15.96 -4.48 4.68
C LEU A 77 -15.35 -4.98 3.36
N MET A 78 -14.53 -6.04 3.41
CA MET A 78 -14.03 -6.69 2.19
C MET A 78 -15.18 -7.16 1.30
N LEU A 79 -16.17 -7.86 1.85
CA LEU A 79 -17.35 -8.31 1.08
C LEU A 79 -18.07 -7.15 0.41
N LEU A 80 -18.31 -6.07 1.15
CA LEU A 80 -19.05 -4.91 0.65
C LEU A 80 -18.29 -4.15 -0.43
N TYR A 81 -17.06 -3.75 -0.12
CA TYR A 81 -16.31 -2.91 -1.03
C TYR A 81 -15.87 -3.67 -2.27
N SER A 82 -15.60 -4.98 -2.20
CA SER A 82 -15.33 -5.77 -3.40
C SER A 82 -16.54 -5.78 -4.35
N LYS A 83 -17.76 -5.83 -3.82
CA LYS A 83 -18.98 -5.83 -4.63
C LYS A 83 -19.37 -4.46 -5.15
N SER A 84 -19.09 -3.40 -4.39
CA SER A 84 -19.49 -2.04 -4.75
C SER A 84 -18.46 -1.29 -5.60
N SER A 85 -17.20 -1.71 -5.60
CA SER A 85 -16.13 -1.00 -6.30
C SER A 85 -15.96 -1.42 -7.75
N THR A 86 -16.65 -2.46 -8.22
CA THR A 86 -16.46 -2.97 -9.59
C THR A 86 -17.81 -3.17 -10.27
N ASP A 87 -17.86 -2.99 -11.59
CA ASP A 87 -19.05 -3.29 -12.39
C ASP A 87 -19.30 -4.81 -12.55
N ASN A 88 -18.33 -5.63 -12.15
CA ASN A 88 -18.46 -7.09 -12.20
C ASN A 88 -19.37 -7.57 -11.07
N ALA A 89 -20.30 -8.47 -11.41
CA ALA A 89 -21.14 -9.12 -10.41
C ALA A 89 -20.29 -10.07 -9.55
N ILE A 90 -20.01 -9.68 -8.32
CA ILE A 90 -19.32 -10.48 -7.30
C ILE A 90 -20.36 -10.98 -6.28
N TRP A 91 -20.40 -12.29 -6.06
CA TRP A 91 -21.31 -12.97 -5.16
C TRP A 91 -20.57 -13.46 -3.91
N ASN A 92 -21.30 -13.80 -2.84
CA ASN A 92 -20.68 -14.37 -1.64
C ASN A 92 -19.93 -15.68 -1.94
N GLU A 93 -20.43 -16.48 -2.88
CA GLU A 93 -19.79 -17.73 -3.30
C GLU A 93 -18.35 -17.53 -3.80
N ASP A 94 -18.05 -16.39 -4.41
CA ASP A 94 -16.73 -16.07 -4.96
C ASP A 94 -15.66 -15.89 -3.86
N PHE A 95 -16.07 -15.64 -2.61
CA PHE A 95 -15.16 -15.50 -1.47
C PHE A 95 -14.84 -16.83 -0.78
N ILE A 96 -15.55 -17.92 -1.10
CA ILE A 96 -15.32 -19.24 -0.47
C ILE A 96 -13.88 -19.71 -0.71
N PRO A 97 -13.33 -19.69 -1.94
CA PRO A 97 -11.95 -20.12 -2.17
C PRO A 97 -10.92 -19.31 -1.36
N ALA A 98 -11.15 -18.00 -1.25
CA ALA A 98 -10.29 -17.10 -0.46
C ALA A 98 -10.34 -17.47 1.04
N LEU A 99 -11.54 -17.71 1.59
CA LEU A 99 -11.73 -18.14 2.98
C LEU A 99 -11.02 -19.46 3.28
N GLU A 100 -11.16 -20.45 2.40
CA GLU A 100 -10.60 -21.79 2.58
C GLU A 100 -9.08 -21.78 2.47
N GLN A 101 -8.53 -21.16 1.42
CA GLN A 101 -7.08 -21.11 1.19
C GLN A 101 -6.36 -20.27 2.23
N GLY A 102 -6.94 -19.12 2.62
CA GLY A 102 -6.41 -18.27 3.67
C GLY A 102 -6.66 -18.78 5.08
N GLN A 103 -7.37 -19.92 5.23
CA GLN A 103 -7.84 -20.48 6.49
C GLN A 103 -8.54 -19.45 7.38
N MET A 104 -9.23 -18.47 6.77
CA MET A 104 -9.67 -17.26 7.45
C MET A 104 -10.86 -17.51 8.39
N THR A 105 -11.65 -18.56 8.15
CA THR A 105 -12.80 -18.94 8.99
C THR A 105 -12.41 -19.12 10.46
N ARG A 106 -11.15 -19.49 10.75
CA ARG A 106 -10.67 -19.65 12.14
C ARG A 106 -10.62 -18.35 12.93
N PHE A 107 -10.47 -17.23 12.24
CA PHE A 107 -10.48 -15.89 12.84
C PHE A 107 -11.90 -15.31 12.92
N LEU A 108 -12.82 -15.81 12.09
CA LEU A 108 -14.21 -15.37 12.06
C LEU A 108 -15.09 -16.08 13.08
N ILE A 109 -14.79 -17.34 13.44
CA ILE A 109 -15.54 -18.10 14.43
C ILE A 109 -14.58 -18.70 15.45
N GLU A 110 -14.62 -18.20 16.68
CA GLU A 110 -13.72 -18.63 17.76
C GLU A 110 -13.97 -20.10 18.15
N ASP A 111 -15.23 -20.50 18.34
CA ASP A 111 -15.57 -21.87 18.72
C ASP A 111 -15.39 -22.84 17.55
N ALA A 112 -14.51 -23.84 17.75
CA ALA A 112 -14.18 -24.81 16.71
C ALA A 112 -15.37 -25.73 16.34
N LYS A 113 -16.29 -26.02 17.27
CA LYS A 113 -17.46 -26.87 17.00
C LYS A 113 -18.50 -26.12 16.20
N GLU A 114 -18.73 -24.85 16.52
CA GLU A 114 -19.59 -23.94 15.74
C GLU A 114 -19.02 -23.75 14.34
N ARG A 115 -17.71 -23.51 14.23
CA ARG A 115 -17.01 -23.35 12.95
C ARG A 115 -17.21 -24.54 12.03
N ALA A 116 -17.06 -25.77 12.55
CA ALA A 116 -17.23 -26.99 11.77
C ALA A 116 -18.65 -27.23 11.27
N LYS A 117 -19.65 -26.61 11.91
CA LYS A 117 -21.08 -26.78 11.59
C LYS A 117 -21.66 -25.63 10.80
N THR A 118 -20.97 -24.49 10.73
CA THR A 118 -21.49 -23.27 10.11
C THR A 118 -21.29 -23.33 8.59
N PRO A 119 -22.37 -23.32 7.79
CA PRO A 119 -22.23 -23.24 6.34
C PRO A 119 -21.59 -21.92 5.94
N LEU A 120 -20.54 -21.96 5.11
CA LEU A 120 -19.78 -20.76 4.73
C LEU A 120 -20.65 -19.69 4.08
N LEU A 121 -21.58 -20.07 3.19
CA LEU A 121 -22.49 -19.10 2.57
C LEU A 121 -23.37 -18.36 3.57
N ARG A 122 -23.82 -19.07 4.62
CA ARG A 122 -24.58 -18.45 5.70
C ARG A 122 -23.71 -17.49 6.49
N LEU A 123 -22.49 -17.90 6.86
CA LEU A 123 -21.53 -17.04 7.56
C LEU A 123 -21.26 -15.75 6.77
N LEU A 124 -21.00 -15.88 5.47
CA LEU A 124 -20.70 -14.76 4.58
C LEU A 124 -21.85 -13.76 4.50
N ARG A 125 -23.07 -14.27 4.28
CA ARG A 125 -24.27 -13.43 4.26
C ARG A 125 -24.50 -12.72 5.60
N ASP A 126 -24.36 -13.45 6.70
CA ASP A 126 -24.62 -12.90 8.03
C ASP A 126 -23.56 -11.81 8.35
N ILE A 127 -22.27 -12.01 8.02
CA ILE A 127 -21.21 -11.00 8.14
C ILE A 127 -21.46 -9.78 7.23
N GLU A 128 -21.86 -10.00 5.97
CA GLU A 128 -22.15 -8.91 5.03
C GLU A 128 -23.29 -8.02 5.55
N MET A 129 -24.39 -8.63 6.00
CA MET A 129 -25.54 -7.92 6.55
C MET A 129 -25.17 -7.13 7.80
N ASP A 130 -24.40 -7.73 8.71
CA ASP A 130 -23.91 -7.06 9.92
C ASP A 130 -23.00 -5.88 9.56
N ALA A 131 -22.16 -6.00 8.54
CA ALA A 131 -21.30 -4.92 8.08
C ALA A 131 -22.12 -3.73 7.56
N ILE A 132 -23.08 -3.96 6.65
CA ILE A 132 -23.95 -2.89 6.12
C ILE A 132 -24.71 -2.19 7.24
N ALA A 133 -25.28 -2.98 8.16
CA ALA A 133 -26.04 -2.46 9.30
C ALA A 133 -25.13 -1.62 10.23
N SER A 134 -23.90 -2.09 10.50
CA SER A 134 -22.94 -1.36 11.34
C SER A 134 -22.52 -0.02 10.77
N LEU A 135 -22.57 0.13 9.44
CA LEU A 135 -22.30 1.39 8.74
C LEU A 135 -23.53 2.29 8.62
N ASN A 136 -24.68 1.88 9.16
CA ASN A 136 -25.97 2.54 8.93
C ASN A 136 -26.22 2.79 7.43
N HIS A 137 -25.85 1.81 6.61
CA HIS A 137 -25.94 1.85 5.14
C HIS A 137 -25.09 2.95 4.45
N LYS A 138 -24.16 3.60 5.16
CA LYS A 138 -23.27 4.64 4.62
C LYS A 138 -21.95 4.05 4.14
N VAL A 139 -21.93 3.61 2.87
CA VAL A 139 -20.76 3.01 2.23
C VAL A 139 -19.82 4.05 1.59
N ASP A 140 -20.26 5.29 1.44
CA ASP A 140 -19.43 6.36 0.88
C ASP A 140 -18.16 6.58 1.71
N ILE A 141 -17.04 6.76 1.01
CA ILE A 141 -15.73 6.97 1.61
C ILE A 141 -15.64 8.40 2.14
N ASN A 142 -15.34 8.55 3.43
CA ASN A 142 -15.09 9.87 4.01
C ASN A 142 -13.63 10.28 3.79
N PHE A 143 -13.35 11.00 2.71
CA PHE A 143 -12.00 11.47 2.40
C PHE A 143 -11.40 12.40 3.45
N ALA A 144 -12.21 13.20 4.15
CA ALA A 144 -11.70 14.05 5.24
C ALA A 144 -11.17 13.20 6.39
N HIS A 145 -11.87 12.13 6.75
CA HIS A 145 -11.42 11.18 7.75
C HIS A 145 -10.16 10.42 7.29
N LEU A 146 -10.12 9.96 6.03
CA LEU A 146 -8.91 9.36 5.46
C LEU A 146 -7.70 10.29 5.58
N ARG A 147 -7.83 11.57 5.21
CA ARG A 147 -6.72 12.53 5.35
C ARG A 147 -6.17 12.59 6.78
N LEU A 148 -7.03 12.52 7.81
CA LEU A 148 -6.59 12.44 9.21
C LEU A 148 -5.79 11.16 9.48
N ILE A 149 -6.28 10.00 9.01
CA ILE A 149 -5.59 8.71 9.14
C ILE A 149 -4.22 8.76 8.46
N PHE A 150 -4.15 9.22 7.21
CA PHE A 150 -2.89 9.30 6.43
C PHE A 150 -1.92 10.32 7.04
N ASN A 151 -2.38 11.44 7.58
CA ASN A 151 -1.50 12.38 8.28
C ASN A 151 -0.91 11.79 9.56
N LYS A 152 -1.66 10.93 10.26
CA LYS A 152 -1.23 10.34 11.53
C LYS A 152 -0.37 9.09 11.35
N TYR A 153 -0.67 8.27 10.35
CA TYR A 153 -0.09 6.92 10.19
C TYR A 153 0.58 6.69 8.84
N GLY A 154 0.43 7.62 7.90
CA GLY A 154 1.06 7.55 6.58
C GLY A 154 2.58 7.56 6.68
N THR A 155 3.19 6.89 5.71
CA THR A 155 4.64 6.79 5.57
C THR A 155 5.08 7.42 4.25
N GLU A 156 6.37 7.70 4.10
CA GLU A 156 6.95 8.12 2.81
C GLU A 156 6.56 7.17 1.68
N LYS A 157 6.64 5.85 1.93
CA LYS A 157 6.23 4.82 0.98
C LYS A 157 4.76 4.94 0.57
N THR A 158 3.89 5.27 1.52
CA THR A 158 2.47 5.52 1.23
C THR A 158 2.30 6.76 0.37
N ALA A 159 2.93 7.87 0.75
CA ALA A 159 2.84 9.12 0.00
C ALA A 159 3.41 8.99 -1.42
N GLN A 160 4.55 8.32 -1.58
CA GLN A 160 5.15 8.01 -2.88
C GLN A 160 4.25 7.13 -3.74
N PHE A 161 3.57 6.15 -3.16
CA PHE A 161 2.60 5.32 -3.89
C PHE A 161 1.48 6.18 -4.48
N PHE A 162 0.82 7.01 -3.66
CA PHE A 162 -0.28 7.85 -4.11
C PHE A 162 0.17 8.86 -5.17
N PHE A 163 1.28 9.55 -4.93
CA PHE A 163 1.79 10.54 -5.88
C PHE A 163 2.21 9.89 -7.19
N LYS A 164 2.95 8.76 -7.16
CA LYS A 164 3.43 8.12 -8.39
C LYS A 164 2.30 7.56 -9.26
N ILE A 165 1.24 7.03 -8.64
CA ILE A 165 0.18 6.33 -9.38
C ILE A 165 -0.95 7.26 -9.76
N TYR A 166 -1.31 8.23 -8.90
CA TYR A 166 -2.50 9.05 -9.06
C TYR A 166 -2.20 10.55 -9.27
N ALA A 167 -0.94 10.95 -9.52
CA ALA A 167 -0.64 12.37 -9.79
C ALA A 167 -1.46 12.96 -10.95
N THR A 168 -1.76 12.15 -11.97
CA THR A 168 -2.58 12.57 -13.12
C THR A 168 -4.02 12.88 -12.74
N GLU A 169 -4.52 12.34 -11.63
CA GLU A 169 -5.88 12.59 -11.15
C GLU A 169 -6.07 14.00 -10.58
N LEU A 170 -4.98 14.73 -10.27
CA LEU A 170 -5.04 16.11 -9.79
C LEU A 170 -5.67 17.06 -10.82
N ASP A 171 -5.41 16.81 -12.11
CA ASP A 171 -5.91 17.63 -13.22
C ASP A 171 -7.17 17.02 -13.86
N ASN A 172 -7.68 15.89 -13.34
CA ASN A 172 -8.84 15.19 -13.88
C ASN A 172 -10.15 15.81 -13.35
N GLU A 173 -10.95 16.41 -14.24
CA GLU A 173 -12.22 17.06 -13.87
C GLU A 173 -13.26 16.06 -13.30
N ASP A 174 -13.23 14.80 -13.73
CA ASP A 174 -14.17 13.76 -13.30
C ASP A 174 -13.79 13.12 -11.95
N CYS A 175 -12.63 13.46 -11.39
CA CYS A 175 -12.14 12.90 -10.15
C CYS A 175 -12.74 13.61 -8.91
N ASN A 176 -13.07 12.84 -7.88
CA ASN A 176 -13.62 13.38 -6.63
C ASN A 176 -12.64 14.36 -5.94
N GLU A 177 -13.12 15.55 -5.57
CA GLU A 177 -12.31 16.58 -4.92
C GLU A 177 -11.63 16.12 -3.61
N GLY A 178 -12.29 15.27 -2.82
CA GLY A 178 -11.71 14.69 -1.62
C GLY A 178 -10.53 13.76 -1.92
N PHE A 179 -10.61 12.99 -3.00
CA PHE A 179 -9.51 12.16 -3.48
C PHE A 179 -8.36 13.00 -4.03
N LYS A 180 -8.64 14.04 -4.83
CA LYS A 180 -7.61 15.00 -5.29
C LYS A 180 -6.85 15.61 -4.14
N GLN A 181 -7.54 16.02 -3.07
CA GLN A 181 -6.91 16.54 -1.87
C GLN A 181 -5.99 15.51 -1.20
N LEU A 182 -6.39 14.23 -1.17
CA LEU A 182 -5.56 13.15 -0.64
C LEU A 182 -4.26 12.98 -1.46
N VAL A 183 -4.36 13.02 -2.79
CA VAL A 183 -3.19 12.96 -3.69
C VAL A 183 -2.29 14.20 -3.51
N GLN A 184 -2.88 15.38 -3.34
CA GLN A 184 -2.15 16.63 -3.13
C GLN A 184 -1.41 16.66 -1.77
N ASP A 185 -2.02 16.11 -0.72
CA ASP A 185 -1.37 15.93 0.58
C ASP A 185 -0.15 14.99 0.46
N ALA A 186 -0.30 13.89 -0.28
CA ALA A 186 0.78 12.96 -0.56
C ALA A 186 1.94 13.61 -1.34
N LYS A 187 1.64 14.39 -2.39
CA LYS A 187 2.62 15.19 -3.13
C LYS A 187 3.39 16.13 -2.19
N THR A 188 2.65 16.88 -1.38
CA THR A 188 3.22 17.83 -0.41
C THR A 188 4.12 17.13 0.61
N PHE A 189 3.74 15.94 1.07
CA PHE A 189 4.54 15.14 1.99
C PHE A 189 5.87 14.72 1.36
N VAL A 190 5.85 14.26 0.09
CA VAL A 190 7.06 13.87 -0.65
C VAL A 190 7.97 15.07 -0.91
N GLU A 191 7.42 16.23 -1.29
CA GLU A 191 8.18 17.46 -1.58
C GLU A 191 8.81 18.11 -0.34
N LYS A 192 8.22 17.92 0.85
CA LYS A 192 8.75 18.44 2.12
C LYS A 192 9.96 17.66 2.63
N GLN A 193 10.22 16.46 2.11
CA GLN A 193 11.40 15.70 2.51
C GLN A 193 12.64 16.25 1.79
N PRO A 194 13.80 16.32 2.47
CA PRO A 194 15.04 16.67 1.79
C PRO A 194 15.23 15.70 0.61
N PRO A 195 15.62 16.21 -0.57
CA PRO A 195 15.76 15.35 -1.75
C PRO A 195 16.66 14.18 -1.39
N ILE A 196 16.17 12.95 -1.59
CA ILE A 196 17.03 11.78 -1.62
C ILE A 196 18.10 12.12 -2.65
N VAL A 197 19.33 12.31 -2.18
CA VAL A 197 20.48 12.49 -3.06
C VAL A 197 20.39 11.35 -4.08
N PRO A 198 20.20 11.63 -5.37
CA PRO A 198 20.20 10.56 -6.34
C PRO A 198 21.52 9.83 -6.17
N GLN A 199 21.47 8.52 -5.91
CA GLN A 199 22.67 7.70 -6.08
C GLN A 199 23.24 8.09 -7.44
N PRO A 200 24.53 8.47 -7.53
CA PRO A 200 25.07 8.95 -8.77
C PRO A 200 24.86 7.87 -9.80
N SER A 201 24.00 8.15 -10.78
CA SER A 201 24.01 7.41 -12.03
C SER A 201 25.40 7.65 -12.61
N LEU A 202 26.30 6.68 -12.43
CA LEU A 202 27.54 6.65 -13.17
C LEU A 202 27.15 6.56 -14.65
N ALA A 203 27.15 7.71 -15.33
CA ALA A 203 27.13 7.73 -16.76
C ALA A 203 28.29 6.85 -17.23
N LYS A 204 28.05 5.91 -18.15
CA LYS A 204 29.12 5.22 -18.86
C LYS A 204 30.03 6.29 -19.45
N SER A 205 31.22 6.43 -18.89
CA SER A 205 32.21 7.38 -19.39
C SER A 205 32.59 6.97 -20.80
N ARG A 206 32.25 7.82 -21.77
CA ARG A 206 32.75 7.73 -23.15
C ARG A 206 34.17 8.28 -23.29
N ARG A 207 34.85 8.58 -22.18
CA ARG A 207 36.20 9.19 -22.14
C ARG A 207 37.22 8.40 -21.29
N LEU A 208 36.90 7.18 -20.87
CA LEU A 208 37.89 6.33 -20.16
C LEU A 208 39.06 5.90 -21.04
N SER A 209 38.95 5.99 -22.37
CA SER A 209 40.07 5.73 -23.30
C SER A 209 41.09 6.88 -23.40
N ILE A 210 40.79 8.05 -22.84
CA ILE A 210 41.67 9.23 -22.89
C ILE A 210 42.62 9.27 -21.67
N PHE A 211 42.33 8.49 -20.64
CA PHE A 211 43.24 8.26 -19.52
C PHE A 211 44.11 7.01 -19.79
N GLN A 212 44.83 7.01 -20.92
CA GLN A 212 46.11 6.31 -20.97
C GLN A 212 47.13 7.22 -20.30
N SER A 213 47.78 6.73 -19.25
CA SER A 213 48.74 7.51 -18.47
C SER A 213 49.93 7.92 -19.34
N ILE A 214 50.03 9.22 -19.63
CA ILE A 214 51.27 9.85 -20.08
C ILE A 214 52.14 10.06 -18.85
N THR A 215 52.67 8.97 -18.29
CA THR A 215 53.84 8.93 -17.38
C THR A 215 54.10 7.47 -16.99
N GLU A 216 54.43 6.64 -17.96
CA GLU A 216 55.48 5.66 -17.75
C GLU A 216 56.59 5.99 -18.75
N HIS A 217 57.76 6.34 -18.21
CA HIS A 217 59.03 6.60 -18.88
C HIS A 217 59.24 7.94 -19.59
N ARG A 218 59.43 9.00 -18.78
CA ARG A 218 60.69 9.76 -18.90
C ARG A 218 61.75 9.03 -18.08
N ASP A 219 62.60 8.28 -18.76
CA ASP A 219 64.05 8.37 -18.60
C ASP A 219 64.72 7.35 -19.52
N LYS A 220 65.13 7.84 -20.68
CA LYS A 220 66.37 7.46 -21.38
C LYS A 220 66.70 8.53 -22.41
N THR A 221 67.41 9.54 -21.93
CA THR A 221 68.68 10.01 -22.49
C THR A 221 68.97 9.68 -23.97
N VAL A 222 69.11 10.71 -24.80
CA VAL A 222 70.36 11.12 -25.50
C VAL A 222 70.10 11.74 -26.90
N ALA A 223 70.64 12.96 -27.06
CA ALA A 223 71.02 13.67 -28.29
C ALA A 223 69.88 14.10 -29.24
N LYS A 224 69.82 15.36 -29.72
CA LYS A 224 70.90 16.15 -30.31
C LYS A 224 70.65 17.67 -30.18
N HIS A 225 71.74 18.40 -29.94
CA HIS A 225 71.95 19.81 -30.27
C HIS A 225 72.26 19.96 -31.78
N GLU A 226 72.27 21.20 -32.27
CA GLU A 226 72.48 21.71 -33.66
C GLU A 226 71.17 21.90 -34.45
N ASP A 227 70.84 23.05 -35.05
CA ASP A 227 71.55 24.32 -35.18
C ASP A 227 70.57 25.42 -35.65
N LEU A 228 70.92 26.68 -35.39
CA LEU A 228 70.24 27.87 -35.92
C LEU A 228 70.39 28.02 -37.45
N LYS A 229 69.35 28.57 -38.11
CA LYS A 229 69.36 29.65 -39.14
C LYS A 229 67.96 29.75 -39.77
N ILE A 230 67.17 30.82 -39.56
CA ILE A 230 67.22 32.17 -40.18
C ILE A 230 67.08 32.17 -41.72
N GLN A 231 66.00 32.84 -42.15
CA GLN A 231 65.74 33.60 -43.40
C GLN A 231 65.17 32.95 -44.67
N HIS A 232 63.98 33.47 -45.00
CA HIS A 232 63.52 34.11 -46.25
C HIS A 232 63.77 33.48 -47.64
N GLN A 233 62.64 33.49 -48.37
CA GLN A 233 62.37 33.29 -49.80
C GLN A 233 62.22 31.85 -50.27
#